data_AF-A0A939HKI6-F1
#
_entry.id   AF-A0A939HKI6-F1
#
_cell.length_a   1.000
_cell.length_b   1.000
_cell.length_c   1.000
_cell.angle_alpha   90.00
_cell.angle_beta   90.00
_cell.angle_gamma   90.00
#
_symmetry.space_group_name_H-M   'P 1'
#
loop_
_entity.id
_entity.type
_entity.pdbx_description
1 polymer ?
#
loop_
_entity_poly.entity_id
_entity_poly.type
_entity_poly.pdbx_seq_one_letter_code
_entity_poly.pdbx_strand_id
1 'polypeptide(L)'
;MGRSMTASDILAGQHDLAGTLTFRERFNSAPTTAYLADCWMVPFQHAQPIRLQAAFKGQRNVAGLWWCATNQRHVGFESWCERDQLMSLDFDPNVIVISSQPFRITLPPSLPQHSHVPDYFIRRGDGSAVVLDVRPDARVKPADEDVFQATKDLCASISWRYQRLGALPPVLWANLRWLAGYRHPRCSREPIATILHRPS
;
A
#
# COMPACT_ATOMS: atom_id res chain seq x y z
N MET A 1 48.45 -2.84 25.98
CA MET A 1 47.15 -3.55 26.04
C MET A 1 46.22 -2.94 24.99
N GLY A 2 46.34 -3.39 23.75
CA GLY A 2 45.41 -3.02 22.67
C GLY A 2 44.56 -4.23 22.35
N ARG A 3 43.26 -4.15 22.64
CA ARG A 3 42.31 -5.22 22.33
C ARG A 3 42.08 -5.18 20.82
N SER A 4 42.59 -6.18 20.10
CA SER A 4 42.33 -6.34 18.67
C SER A 4 40.85 -6.66 18.49
N MET A 5 40.11 -5.76 17.83
CA MET A 5 38.76 -6.02 17.35
C MET A 5 38.82 -7.14 16.32
N THR A 6 37.99 -8.16 16.52
CA THR A 6 37.88 -9.28 15.60
C THR A 6 37.01 -8.89 14.40
N ALA A 7 37.14 -9.58 13.27
CA ALA A 7 36.30 -9.35 12.08
C ALA A 7 34.79 -9.52 12.36
N SER A 8 34.42 -10.21 13.44
CA SER A 8 33.05 -10.34 13.94
C SER A 8 32.54 -9.07 14.65
N ASP A 9 33.43 -8.23 15.19
CA ASP A 9 33.07 -6.95 15.80
C ASP A 9 32.81 -5.85 14.74
N ILE A 10 33.29 -6.05 13.50
CA ILE A 10 33.08 -5.12 12.37
C ILE A 10 31.72 -5.37 11.69
N LEU A 11 31.12 -6.55 11.86
CA LEU A 11 29.81 -6.90 11.29
C LEU A 11 28.63 -6.60 12.22
N ALA A 12 28.88 -6.18 13.46
CA ALA A 12 27.87 -5.59 14.35
C ALA A 12 27.80 -4.05 14.22
N GLY A 13 28.27 -3.52 13.08
CA GLY A 13 28.15 -2.12 12.73
C GLY A 13 26.70 -1.76 12.50
N GLN A 14 26.03 -1.28 13.56
CA GLN A 14 24.94 -0.32 13.54
C GLN A 14 24.11 -0.39 12.24
N HIS A 15 23.34 -1.48 12.08
CA HIS A 15 22.48 -1.65 10.92
C HIS A 15 21.59 -0.41 10.81
N ASP A 16 21.81 0.38 9.76
CA ASP A 16 20.92 1.46 9.41
C ASP A 16 19.52 0.85 9.24
N LEU A 17 18.63 1.11 10.19
CA LEU A 17 17.29 0.55 10.21
C LEU A 17 16.42 1.15 9.09
N ALA A 18 16.90 2.20 8.43
CA ALA A 18 16.27 2.79 7.27
C ALA A 18 16.08 1.74 6.17
N GLY A 19 14.87 1.70 5.59
CA GLY A 19 14.55 0.69 4.58
C GLY A 19 14.31 -0.70 5.16
N THR A 20 13.92 -0.81 6.42
CA THR A 20 13.28 -2.04 6.93
C THR A 20 11.76 -1.95 6.77
N LEU A 21 11.13 -3.09 6.50
CA LEU A 21 9.67 -3.24 6.51
C LEU A 21 9.26 -4.07 7.71
N THR A 22 8.30 -3.55 8.49
CA THR A 22 7.53 -4.35 9.43
C THR A 22 6.18 -4.68 8.83
N PHE A 23 5.75 -5.93 8.82
CA PHE A 23 4.47 -6.37 8.26
C PHE A 23 3.86 -7.53 9.04
N ARG A 24 2.57 -7.79 8.83
CA ARG A 24 1.88 -8.95 9.43
C ARG A 24 1.55 -9.96 8.34
N GLU A 25 2.15 -11.14 8.43
CA GLU A 25 1.81 -12.26 7.57
C GLU A 25 0.45 -12.83 7.96
N ARG A 26 -0.31 -13.32 6.98
CA ARG A 26 -1.69 -13.79 7.17
C ARG A 26 -1.85 -14.86 8.25
N PHE A 27 -0.84 -15.71 8.40
CA PHE A 27 -0.87 -16.86 9.30
C PHE A 27 0.02 -16.66 10.54
N ASN A 28 0.65 -15.49 10.69
CA ASN A 28 1.48 -15.17 11.84
C ASN A 28 0.86 -14.02 12.63
N SER A 29 0.62 -14.26 13.92
CA SER A 29 0.05 -13.26 14.81
C SER A 29 1.05 -12.15 15.14
N ALA A 30 2.36 -12.44 15.14
CA ALA A 30 3.42 -11.48 15.40
C ALA A 30 3.84 -10.71 14.13
N PRO A 31 4.02 -9.38 14.21
CA PRO A 31 4.64 -8.61 13.14
C PRO A 31 6.07 -9.11 12.89
N THR A 32 6.43 -9.24 11.62
CA THR A 32 7.79 -9.60 11.17
C THR A 32 8.47 -8.35 10.63
N THR A 33 9.74 -8.13 11.00
CA THR A 33 10.56 -7.06 10.44
C THR A 33 11.66 -7.68 9.59
N ALA A 34 11.82 -7.19 8.37
CA ALA A 34 12.86 -7.63 7.44
C ALA A 34 13.43 -6.43 6.67
N TYR A 35 14.61 -6.59 6.06
CA TYR A 35 15.13 -5.58 5.16
C TYR A 35 14.27 -5.50 3.91
N LEU A 36 14.09 -4.29 3.38
CA LEU A 36 13.32 -4.06 2.16
C LEU A 36 13.84 -4.90 0.99
N ALA A 37 15.17 -5.08 0.88
CA ALA A 37 15.82 -5.93 -0.11
C ALA A 37 15.32 -7.39 -0.09
N ASP A 38 14.98 -7.92 1.08
CA ASP A 38 14.50 -9.29 1.25
C ASP A 38 12.98 -9.40 1.03
N CYS A 39 12.28 -8.27 0.99
CA CYS A 39 10.82 -8.23 0.92
C CYS A 39 10.25 -8.32 -0.50
N TRP A 40 11.10 -8.36 -1.54
CA TRP A 40 10.65 -8.28 -2.92
C TRP A 40 9.69 -9.43 -3.33
N MET A 41 9.91 -10.64 -2.77
CA MET A 41 9.06 -11.83 -2.98
C MET A 41 7.96 -12.01 -1.94
N VAL A 42 7.90 -11.17 -0.90
CA VAL A 42 6.90 -11.35 0.16
C VAL A 42 5.50 -11.22 -0.47
N PRO A 43 4.62 -12.21 -0.25
CA PRO A 43 3.29 -12.21 -0.84
C PRO A 43 2.37 -11.26 -0.07
N PHE A 44 2.58 -9.95 -0.22
CA PHE A 44 1.74 -8.91 0.38
C PHE A 44 0.28 -8.98 -0.07
N GLN A 45 -0.04 -9.81 -1.07
CA GLN A 45 -1.40 -10.20 -1.44
C GLN A 45 -2.23 -10.78 -0.28
N HIS A 46 -1.56 -11.31 0.73
CA HIS A 46 -2.18 -11.87 1.93
C HIS A 46 -1.86 -11.09 3.21
N ALA A 47 -1.03 -10.05 3.14
CA ALA A 47 -0.67 -9.27 4.32
C ALA A 47 -1.93 -8.69 4.99
N GLN A 48 -1.98 -8.83 6.32
CA GLN A 48 -3.00 -8.16 7.11
C GLN A 48 -2.58 -6.71 7.35
N PRO A 49 -3.53 -5.77 7.45
CA PRO A 49 -3.22 -4.39 7.82
C PRO A 49 -2.36 -4.35 9.09
N ILE A 50 -1.23 -3.62 9.04
CA ILE A 50 -0.31 -3.54 10.19
C ILE A 50 -0.93 -2.80 11.38
N ARG A 51 -1.89 -1.91 11.12
CA ARG A 51 -2.73 -1.30 12.15
C ARG A 51 -4.10 -1.98 12.14
N LEU A 52 -4.58 -2.34 13.33
CA LEU A 52 -6.00 -2.55 13.55
C LEU A 52 -6.69 -1.20 13.42
N GLN A 53 -7.70 -1.09 12.56
CA GLN A 53 -8.49 0.12 12.39
C GLN A 53 -9.04 0.54 13.77
N ALA A 54 -8.50 1.62 14.33
CA ALA A 54 -9.02 2.18 15.58
C ALA A 54 -10.15 3.13 15.22
N ALA A 55 -11.38 2.60 15.15
CA ALA A 55 -12.57 3.44 15.17
C ALA A 55 -12.76 3.96 16.61
N PHE A 56 -12.64 5.27 16.82
CA PHE A 56 -12.93 5.89 18.11
C PHE A 56 -13.98 7.00 18.00
N LYS A 57 -14.79 7.15 19.03
CA LYS A 57 -15.92 8.10 19.08
C LYS A 57 -15.40 9.54 18.90
N GLY A 58 -15.75 10.21 17.80
CA GLY A 58 -15.31 11.57 17.46
C GLY A 58 -14.37 11.68 16.25
N GLN A 59 -14.05 10.58 15.57
CA GLN A 59 -13.25 10.59 14.35
C GLN A 59 -13.96 11.37 13.23
N ARG A 60 -13.28 12.41 12.70
CA ARG A 60 -13.80 13.23 11.57
C ARG A 60 -13.69 12.52 10.21
N ASN A 61 -12.95 11.41 10.15
CA ASN A 61 -12.70 10.67 8.93
C ASN A 61 -13.63 9.46 8.85
N VAL A 62 -14.19 9.21 7.67
CA VAL A 62 -15.01 8.02 7.41
C VAL A 62 -14.07 6.84 7.15
N ALA A 63 -13.98 5.93 8.11
CA ALA A 63 -13.30 4.64 7.95
C ALA A 63 -14.31 3.54 7.63
N GLY A 64 -13.92 2.59 6.80
CA GLY A 64 -14.80 1.49 6.39
C GLY A 64 -14.10 0.40 5.61
N LEU A 65 -14.91 -0.52 5.12
CA LEU A 65 -14.50 -1.66 4.29
C LEU A 65 -15.17 -1.56 2.92
N TRP A 66 -14.37 -1.70 1.86
CA TRP A 66 -14.82 -1.81 0.47
C TRP A 66 -14.81 -3.28 0.04
N TRP A 67 -15.93 -3.81 -0.46
CA TRP A 67 -15.91 -5.11 -1.14
C TRP A 67 -15.15 -4.97 -2.47
N CYS A 68 -13.91 -5.44 -2.48
CA CYS A 68 -13.00 -5.38 -3.62
C CYS A 68 -13.20 -6.61 -4.51
N ALA A 69 -13.68 -6.40 -5.74
CA ALA A 69 -13.89 -7.49 -6.69
C ALA A 69 -12.56 -8.13 -7.12
N THR A 70 -11.52 -7.33 -7.29
CA THR A 70 -10.15 -7.78 -7.62
C THR A 70 -9.63 -8.78 -6.59
N ASN A 71 -9.86 -8.52 -5.31
CA ASN A 71 -9.40 -9.40 -4.23
C ASN A 71 -10.43 -10.43 -3.76
N GLN A 72 -11.70 -10.33 -4.21
CA GLN A 72 -12.85 -11.08 -3.67
C GLN A 72 -12.95 -11.01 -2.14
N ARG A 73 -12.65 -9.85 -1.55
CA ARG A 73 -12.67 -9.63 -0.10
C ARG A 73 -12.85 -8.15 0.23
N HIS A 74 -13.05 -7.86 1.51
CA HIS A 74 -13.05 -6.49 2.00
C HIS A 74 -11.63 -5.91 2.13
N VAL A 75 -11.43 -4.69 1.63
CA VAL A 75 -10.20 -3.89 1.78
C VAL A 75 -10.55 -2.59 2.52
N GLY A 76 -9.72 -2.21 3.51
CA GLY A 76 -10.00 -1.07 4.37
C GLY A 76 -9.63 0.28 3.73
N PHE A 77 -10.36 1.31 4.11
CA PHE A 77 -10.03 2.72 3.85
C PHE A 77 -10.31 3.55 5.11
N GLU A 78 -9.59 4.65 5.29
CA GLU A 78 -9.73 5.58 6.42
C GLU A 78 -10.20 6.98 6.00
N SER A 79 -10.36 7.24 4.70
CA SER A 79 -10.93 8.48 4.20
C SER A 79 -11.78 8.29 2.93
N TRP A 80 -12.62 9.28 2.60
CA TRP A 80 -13.36 9.27 1.34
C TRP A 80 -12.46 9.27 0.11
N CYS A 81 -11.36 10.03 0.17
CA CYS A 81 -10.38 10.07 -0.92
C CYS A 81 -9.75 8.70 -1.14
N GLU A 82 -9.39 8.01 -0.05
CA GLU A 82 -8.90 6.62 -0.11
C GLU A 82 -9.94 5.65 -0.66
N ARG A 83 -11.21 5.74 -0.21
CA ARG A 83 -12.29 4.91 -0.76
C ARG A 83 -12.43 5.11 -2.27
N ASP A 84 -12.41 6.36 -2.70
CA ASP A 84 -12.60 6.72 -4.10
C ASP A 84 -11.44 6.21 -4.95
N GLN A 85 -10.20 6.34 -4.47
CA GLN A 85 -9.03 5.74 -5.13
C GLN A 85 -9.04 4.21 -5.10
N LEU A 86 -9.43 3.60 -3.98
CA LEU A 86 -9.58 2.14 -3.86
C LEU A 86 -10.60 1.61 -4.87
N MET A 87 -11.70 2.33 -5.08
CA MET A 87 -12.66 2.03 -6.13
C MET A 87 -12.00 2.08 -7.51
N SER A 88 -11.25 3.15 -7.82
CA SER A 88 -10.53 3.24 -9.10
C SER A 88 -9.51 2.11 -9.30
N LEU A 89 -8.77 1.73 -8.25
CA LEU A 89 -7.80 0.63 -8.29
C LEU A 89 -8.49 -0.71 -8.56
N ASP A 90 -9.62 -0.95 -7.91
CA ASP A 90 -10.42 -2.16 -8.17
C ASP A 90 -10.89 -2.18 -9.63
N PHE A 91 -11.08 -1.02 -10.28
CA PHE A 91 -11.54 -0.88 -11.68
C PHE A 91 -10.44 -1.05 -12.72
N ASP A 92 -9.17 -0.97 -12.32
CA ASP A 92 -8.04 -1.13 -13.23
C ASP A 92 -7.82 -2.63 -13.53
N PRO A 93 -8.01 -3.10 -14.78
CA PRO A 93 -7.85 -4.51 -15.14
C PRO A 93 -6.41 -5.01 -15.00
N ASN A 94 -5.43 -4.10 -14.92
CA ASN A 94 -4.04 -4.48 -14.71
C ASN A 94 -3.73 -4.77 -13.24
N VAL A 95 -4.59 -4.37 -12.30
CA VAL A 95 -4.40 -4.61 -10.88
C VAL A 95 -5.00 -5.97 -10.53
N ILE A 96 -4.17 -6.87 -10.01
CA ILE A 96 -4.59 -8.24 -9.63
C ILE A 96 -4.68 -8.43 -8.13
N VAL A 97 -4.10 -7.51 -7.34
CA VAL A 97 -4.07 -7.55 -5.88
C VAL A 97 -4.06 -6.14 -5.34
N ILE A 98 -4.88 -5.88 -4.33
CA ILE A 98 -4.86 -4.67 -3.50
C ILE A 98 -4.77 -5.03 -2.01
N SER A 99 -3.85 -4.40 -1.28
CA SER A 99 -3.71 -4.56 0.18
C SER A 99 -3.64 -3.20 0.85
N SER A 100 -4.51 -2.97 1.83
CA SER A 100 -4.54 -1.73 2.63
C SER A 100 -3.55 -1.79 3.79
N GLN A 101 -2.78 -0.72 3.98
CA GLN A 101 -1.79 -0.58 5.07
C GLN A 101 -0.90 -1.82 5.24
N PRO A 102 -0.22 -2.24 4.16
CA PRO A 102 0.40 -3.57 4.05
C PRO A 102 1.59 -3.75 4.99
N PHE A 103 2.30 -2.67 5.30
CA PHE A 103 3.52 -2.67 6.09
C PHE A 103 3.85 -1.26 6.63
N ARG A 104 4.76 -1.21 7.59
CA ARG A 104 5.42 0.00 8.08
C ARG A 104 6.85 0.02 7.55
N ILE A 105 7.22 1.11 6.91
CA ILE A 105 8.57 1.41 6.46
C ILE A 105 9.28 2.18 7.57
N THR A 106 10.48 1.76 7.95
CA THR A 106 11.38 2.58 8.75
C THR A 106 12.11 3.57 7.86
N LEU A 107 12.00 4.86 8.17
CA LEU A 107 12.55 5.94 7.37
C LEU A 107 13.93 6.38 7.88
N PRO A 108 14.73 7.07 7.04
CA PRO A 108 16.01 7.63 7.45
C PRO A 108 15.89 8.52 8.70
N PRO A 109 16.85 8.45 9.64
CA PRO A 109 16.82 9.27 10.87
C PRO A 109 16.84 10.79 10.63
N SER A 110 17.27 11.23 9.45
CA SER A 110 17.30 12.64 9.04
C SER A 110 15.91 13.23 8.80
N LEU A 111 14.89 12.39 8.62
CA LEU A 111 13.51 12.85 8.41
C LEU A 111 12.82 13.19 9.73
N PRO A 112 11.88 14.16 9.72
CA PRO A 112 11.08 14.51 10.90
C PRO A 112 10.19 13.35 11.37
N GLN A 113 9.93 12.36 10.51
CA GLN A 113 9.15 11.17 10.80
C GLN A 113 10.01 9.91 10.60
N HIS A 114 10.11 9.09 11.65
CA HIS A 114 10.96 7.89 11.66
C HIS A 114 10.32 6.64 11.03
N SER A 115 9.01 6.65 10.77
CA SER A 115 8.35 5.53 10.09
C SER A 115 7.13 5.97 9.32
N HIS A 116 6.85 5.31 8.21
CA HIS A 116 5.72 5.60 7.35
C HIS A 116 4.93 4.32 7.06
N VAL A 117 3.60 4.43 6.97
CA VAL A 117 2.71 3.30 6.64
C VAL A 117 1.97 3.72 5.37
N PRO A 118 2.27 3.11 4.22
CA PRO A 118 1.56 3.43 2.99
C PRO A 118 0.09 3.04 3.06
N ASP A 119 -0.77 3.79 2.36
CA ASP A 119 -2.21 3.49 2.35
C ASP A 119 -2.50 2.16 1.63
N TYR A 120 -1.86 1.91 0.49
CA TYR A 120 -2.05 0.69 -0.28
C TYR A 120 -0.76 0.13 -0.88
N PHE A 121 -0.76 -1.18 -1.12
CA PHE A 121 0.13 -1.86 -2.04
C PHE A 121 -0.69 -2.57 -3.10
N ILE A 122 -0.25 -2.47 -4.36
CA ILE A 122 -0.83 -3.20 -5.47
C ILE A 122 0.20 -4.07 -6.17
N ARG A 123 -0.27 -5.22 -6.66
CA ARG A 123 0.46 -6.03 -7.65
C ARG A 123 -0.29 -5.95 -8.97
N ARG A 124 0.46 -5.77 -10.05
CA ARG A 124 -0.05 -5.76 -11.42
C ARG A 124 0.11 -7.13 -12.08
N GLY A 125 -0.65 -7.36 -13.16
CA GLY A 125 -0.60 -8.61 -13.94
C GLY A 125 0.76 -8.90 -14.57
N ASP A 126 1.57 -7.87 -14.81
CA ASP A 126 2.97 -7.99 -15.28
C ASP A 126 3.97 -8.33 -14.17
N GLY A 127 3.49 -8.54 -12.93
CA GLY A 127 4.32 -8.81 -11.76
C GLY A 127 4.90 -7.57 -11.09
N SER A 128 4.74 -6.37 -11.64
CA SER A 128 5.24 -5.14 -11.01
C SER A 128 4.44 -4.77 -9.76
N ALA A 129 5.14 -4.20 -8.78
CA ALA A 129 4.57 -3.74 -7.52
C ALA A 129 4.56 -2.22 -7.43
N VAL A 130 3.48 -1.68 -6.87
CA VAL A 130 3.35 -0.24 -6.61
C VAL A 130 2.88 0.01 -5.18
N VAL A 131 3.62 0.85 -4.47
CA VAL A 131 3.26 1.39 -3.17
C VAL A 131 2.54 2.72 -3.37
N LEU A 132 1.42 2.91 -2.69
CA LEU A 132 0.52 4.02 -2.91
C LEU A 132 0.18 4.75 -1.62
N ASP A 133 0.24 6.07 -1.68
CA ASP A 133 -0.33 6.97 -0.67
C ASP A 133 -1.45 7.78 -1.30
N VAL A 134 -2.54 7.98 -0.56
CA VAL A 134 -3.68 8.79 -0.98
C VAL A 134 -3.71 10.07 -0.16
N ARG A 135 -3.30 11.16 -0.81
CA ARG A 135 -3.27 12.48 -0.17
C ARG A 135 -3.81 13.52 -1.15
N PRO A 136 -4.96 14.16 -0.88
CA PRO A 136 -5.41 15.29 -1.71
C PRO A 136 -4.35 16.39 -1.78
N ASP A 137 -4.18 17.02 -2.94
CA ASP A 137 -3.12 18.00 -3.18
C ASP A 137 -3.13 19.15 -2.15
N ALA A 138 -4.34 19.64 -1.82
CA ALA A 138 -4.54 20.69 -0.81
C ALA A 138 -4.14 20.28 0.63
N ARG A 139 -3.82 19.00 0.87
CA ARG A 139 -3.41 18.45 2.18
C ARG A 139 -1.96 17.99 2.20
N VAL A 140 -1.20 18.20 1.12
CA VAL A 140 0.25 17.93 1.10
C VAL A 140 0.96 19.08 1.80
N LYS A 141 1.76 18.75 2.81
CA LYS A 141 2.64 19.69 3.51
C LYS A 141 4.09 19.45 3.08
N PRO A 142 5.01 20.42 3.23
CA PRO A 142 6.42 20.23 2.89
C PRO A 142 7.06 19.00 3.53
N ALA A 143 6.80 18.75 4.83
CA ALA A 143 7.30 17.55 5.50
C ALA A 143 6.71 16.24 4.96
N ASP A 144 5.52 16.27 4.34
CA ASP A 144 4.95 15.09 3.67
C ASP A 144 5.77 14.76 2.40
N GLU A 145 6.30 15.78 1.70
CA GLU A 145 7.09 15.59 0.47
C GLU A 145 8.40 14.86 0.73
N ASP A 146 9.10 15.18 1.82
CA ASP A 146 10.34 14.49 2.20
C ASP A 146 10.09 13.00 2.48
N VAL A 147 8.97 12.68 3.15
CA VAL A 147 8.54 11.31 3.42
C VAL A 147 8.17 10.58 2.13
N PHE A 148 7.44 11.24 1.22
CA PHE A 148 7.09 10.66 -0.08
C PHE A 148 8.33 10.38 -0.92
N GLN A 149 9.30 11.29 -0.93
CA GLN A 149 10.52 11.14 -1.69
C GLN A 149 11.39 10.01 -1.13
N ALA A 150 11.60 9.95 0.19
CA ALA A 150 12.33 8.85 0.80
C ALA A 150 11.63 7.49 0.59
N THR A 151 10.30 7.45 0.67
CA THR A 151 9.52 6.24 0.38
C THR A 151 9.69 5.80 -1.07
N LYS A 152 9.71 6.75 -2.01
CA LYS A 152 9.96 6.50 -3.43
C LYS A 152 11.36 5.92 -3.68
N ASP A 153 12.38 6.50 -3.07
CA ASP A 153 13.77 6.06 -3.24
C ASP A 153 13.98 4.67 -2.65
N LEU A 154 13.39 4.39 -1.49
CA LEU A 154 13.37 3.06 -0.88
C LEU A 154 12.67 2.05 -1.81
N CYS A 155 11.47 2.35 -2.32
CA CYS A 155 10.77 1.46 -3.25
C CYS A 155 11.61 1.18 -4.51
N ALA A 156 12.22 2.22 -5.10
CA ALA A 156 13.04 2.09 -6.29
C ALA A 156 14.26 1.18 -6.09
N SER A 157 14.83 1.15 -4.88
CA SER A 157 15.97 0.28 -4.54
C SER A 157 15.67 -1.22 -4.70
N ILE A 158 14.40 -1.60 -4.69
CA ILE A 158 13.94 -2.98 -4.89
C ILE A 158 13.04 -3.13 -6.13
N SER A 159 13.18 -2.22 -7.10
CA SER A 159 12.40 -2.20 -8.35
C SER A 159 10.89 -2.08 -8.15
N TRP A 160 10.44 -1.60 -6.99
CA TRP A 160 9.05 -1.23 -6.78
C TRP A 160 8.83 0.22 -7.20
N ARG A 161 7.61 0.53 -7.63
CA ARG A 161 7.21 1.90 -7.89
C ARG A 161 6.52 2.49 -6.67
N TYR A 162 6.61 3.80 -6.53
CA TYR A 162 5.83 4.56 -5.56
C TYR A 162 5.01 5.62 -6.29
N GLN A 163 3.77 5.83 -5.86
CA GLN A 163 2.92 6.87 -6.40
C GLN A 163 2.01 7.46 -5.31
N ARG A 164 2.05 8.78 -5.16
CA ARG A 164 1.04 9.53 -4.42
C ARG A 164 -0.16 9.79 -5.33
N LEU A 165 -1.36 9.47 -4.87
CA LEU A 165 -2.63 9.69 -5.52
C LEU A 165 -3.36 10.87 -4.86
N GLY A 166 -3.84 11.81 -5.68
CA GLY A 166 -4.68 12.92 -5.25
C GLY A 166 -6.17 12.53 -5.18
N ALA A 167 -7.04 13.53 -5.15
CA ALA A 167 -8.47 13.30 -5.36
C ALA A 167 -8.72 12.87 -6.82
N LEU A 168 -9.70 11.98 -7.02
CA LEU A 168 -10.13 11.65 -8.38
C LEU A 168 -10.80 12.87 -9.04
N PRO A 169 -10.64 13.06 -10.37
CA PRO A 169 -11.45 14.02 -11.11
C PRO A 169 -12.95 13.75 -10.90
N PRO A 170 -13.79 14.79 -10.68
CA PRO A 170 -15.19 14.61 -10.30
C PRO A 170 -16.01 13.75 -11.28
N VAL A 171 -15.75 13.88 -12.58
CA VAL A 171 -16.43 13.10 -13.63
C VAL A 171 -16.05 11.62 -13.56
N LEU A 172 -14.75 11.33 -13.39
CA LEU A 172 -14.27 9.96 -13.26
C LEU A 172 -14.87 9.31 -12.00
N TRP A 173 -14.83 10.02 -10.87
CA TRP A 173 -15.43 9.58 -9.63
C TRP A 173 -16.93 9.24 -9.78
N ALA A 174 -17.71 10.12 -10.41
CA ALA A 174 -19.14 9.91 -10.59
C ALA A 174 -19.43 8.64 -11.44
N ASN A 175 -18.67 8.45 -12.51
CA ASN A 175 -18.80 7.28 -13.39
C ASN A 175 -18.44 5.99 -12.66
N LEU A 176 -17.32 5.96 -11.95
CA LEU A 176 -16.89 4.78 -11.20
C LEU A 176 -17.92 4.42 -10.12
N ARG A 177 -18.44 5.42 -9.40
CA ARG A 177 -19.46 5.20 -8.38
C ARG A 177 -20.74 4.59 -8.94
N TRP A 178 -21.18 5.04 -10.12
CA TRP A 178 -22.34 4.47 -10.80
C TRP A 178 -22.06 3.03 -11.25
N LEU A 179 -20.90 2.77 -11.86
CA LEU A 179 -20.51 1.45 -12.35
C LEU A 179 -20.25 0.44 -11.22
N ALA A 180 -19.85 0.90 -10.03
CA ALA A 180 -19.47 0.03 -8.92
C ALA A 180 -20.61 -0.92 -8.50
N GLY A 181 -21.86 -0.51 -8.67
CA GLY A 181 -23.04 -1.35 -8.39
C GLY A 181 -23.13 -2.63 -9.23
N TYR A 182 -22.45 -2.68 -10.37
CA TYR A 182 -22.47 -3.82 -11.30
C TYR A 182 -21.32 -4.80 -11.11
N ARG A 183 -20.38 -4.52 -10.20
CA ARG A 183 -19.15 -5.31 -10.05
C ARG A 183 -19.22 -6.37 -8.96
N HIS A 184 -20.30 -6.38 -8.20
CA HIS A 184 -20.60 -7.52 -7.35
C HIS A 184 -20.87 -8.76 -8.21
N PRO A 185 -20.34 -9.96 -7.89
CA PRO A 185 -20.57 -11.18 -8.68
C PRO A 185 -22.04 -11.48 -8.98
N ARG A 186 -22.94 -11.12 -8.07
CA ARG A 186 -24.41 -11.21 -8.23
C ARG A 186 -24.99 -10.37 -9.39
N CYS A 187 -24.26 -9.35 -9.83
CA CYS A 187 -24.60 -8.49 -10.96
C CYS A 187 -23.82 -8.86 -12.23
N SER A 188 -22.86 -9.79 -12.13
CA SER A 188 -22.07 -10.26 -13.26
C SER A 188 -22.95 -11.07 -14.22
N ARG A 189 -22.92 -10.71 -15.50
CA ARG A 189 -23.49 -11.52 -16.58
C ARG A 189 -22.33 -12.10 -17.39
N GLU A 190 -22.00 -13.36 -17.14
CA GLU A 190 -20.88 -14.09 -17.76
C GLU A 190 -20.74 -13.92 -19.28
N PRO A 191 -21.83 -13.85 -20.09
CA PRO A 191 -21.70 -13.63 -21.53
C PRO A 191 -21.10 -12.26 -21.90
N ILE A 192 -21.33 -11.22 -21.08
CA ILE A 192 -20.86 -9.85 -21.35
C ILE A 192 -19.46 -9.62 -20.77
N ALA A 193 -19.16 -10.19 -19.61
CA ALA A 193 -17.85 -10.06 -18.98
C ALA A 193 -16.73 -10.61 -19.89
N THR A 194 -16.98 -11.72 -20.58
CA THR A 194 -16.01 -12.36 -21.49
C THR A 194 -15.67 -11.49 -22.71
N ILE A 195 -16.62 -10.66 -23.18
CA ILE A 195 -16.42 -9.77 -24.34
C ILE A 195 -15.49 -8.59 -23.96
N LEU A 196 -15.48 -8.16 -22.71
CA LEU A 196 -14.66 -7.04 -22.22
C LEU A 196 -13.21 -7.44 -21.87
N HIS A 197 -12.90 -8.73 -21.76
CA HIS A 197 -11.57 -9.24 -21.39
C HIS A 197 -10.77 -9.80 -22.58
N ARG A 198 -11.26 -9.69 -23.82
CA ARG A 198 -10.46 -10.04 -24.99
C ARG A 198 -9.64 -8.83 -25.43
N PRO A 199 -8.30 -8.89 -25.39
CA PRO A 199 -7.48 -7.91 -26.09
C PRO A 199 -7.76 -8.02 -27.58
N SER A 200 -8.05 -6.88 -28.21
CA SER A 200 -8.06 -6.68 -29.66
C SER A 200 -6.68 -6.83 -30.25
#